data_AF-A0A2U1CVM2-F1
#
_entry.id   AF-A0A2U1CVM2-F1
#
_cell.length_a   1.000
_cell.length_b   1.000
_cell.length_c   1.000
_cell.angle_alpha   90.00
_cell.angle_beta   90.00
_cell.angle_gamma   90.00
#
_symmetry.space_group_name_H-M   'P 1'
#
loop_
_entity.id
_entity.type
_entity.pdbx_description
1 polymer ?
#
loop_
_entity_poly.entity_id
_entity_poly.type
_entity_poly.pdbx_seq_one_letter_code
_entity_poly.pdbx_strand_id
1 'polypeptide(L)'
;MKTKVYLSIFASLILAVLVSALGGSFGEALTEHVKKETVELALDGRSIADISREEANELMRSPGFSDRLIAAEKEVSREYWWYVGANFAIQILLILVISLACGKYVIHTVARHARP
;
A
#
# COMPACT_ATOMS: atom_id res chain seq x y z
N MET A 1 12.76 -27.81 -22.53
CA MET A 1 11.72 -27.98 -21.47
C MET A 1 12.13 -27.28 -20.18
N LYS A 2 13.20 -27.73 -19.52
CA LYS A 2 13.70 -27.15 -18.26
C LYS A 2 13.85 -25.63 -18.33
N THR A 3 14.44 -25.10 -19.41
CA THR A 3 14.57 -23.65 -19.64
C THR A 3 13.23 -22.90 -19.67
N LYS A 4 12.18 -23.47 -20.29
CA LYS A 4 10.84 -22.84 -20.34
C LYS A 4 10.18 -22.81 -18.96
N VAL A 5 10.35 -23.88 -18.18
CA VAL A 5 9.86 -23.97 -16.79
C VAL A 5 10.61 -22.99 -15.89
N TYR A 6 11.94 -22.92 -15.99
CA TYR A 6 12.74 -21.95 -15.24
C TYR A 6 12.37 -20.51 -15.58
N LEU A 7 12.18 -20.20 -16.87
CA LEU A 7 11.73 -18.87 -17.32
C LEU A 7 10.35 -18.53 -16.76
N SER A 8 9.39 -19.45 -16.74
CA SER A 8 8.06 -19.17 -16.18
C SER A 8 8.09 -18.95 -14.68
N ILE A 9 8.90 -19.72 -13.94
CA ILE A 9 9.09 -19.52 -12.50
C ILE A 9 9.75 -18.17 -12.24
N PHE A 10 10.81 -17.84 -12.98
CA PHE A 10 11.50 -16.55 -12.85
C PHE A 10 10.58 -15.37 -13.16
N ALA A 11 9.80 -15.44 -14.24
CA ALA A 11 8.82 -14.42 -14.57
C ALA A 11 7.74 -14.28 -13.47
N SER A 12 7.26 -15.39 -12.91
CA SER A 12 6.30 -15.40 -11.80
C SER A 12 6.86 -14.72 -10.55
N LEU A 13 8.16 -14.92 -10.25
CA LEU A 13 8.81 -14.27 -9.12
C LEU A 13 8.95 -12.76 -9.35
N ILE A 14 9.34 -12.33 -10.56
CA ILE A 14 9.37 -10.91 -10.91
C ILE A 14 8.00 -10.27 -10.75
N LEU A 15 6.94 -10.91 -11.26
CA LEU A 15 5.57 -10.42 -11.13
C LEU A 15 5.15 -10.29 -9.66
N ALA A 16 5.48 -11.26 -8.80
CA ALA A 16 5.19 -11.18 -7.38
C ALA A 16 5.92 -10.00 -6.70
N VAL A 17 7.19 -9.77 -7.03
CA VAL A 17 7.97 -8.63 -6.52
C VAL A 17 7.35 -7.30 -6.97
N LEU A 18 6.91 -7.19 -8.23
CA LEU A 18 6.25 -6.00 -8.74
C LEU A 18 4.93 -5.71 -8.01
N VAL A 19 4.13 -6.74 -7.72
CA VAL A 19 2.89 -6.59 -6.94
C VAL A 19 3.20 -6.06 -5.53
N SER A 20 4.23 -6.58 -4.87
CA SER A 20 4.67 -6.07 -3.56
C SER A 20 5.15 -4.63 -3.62
N ALA A 21 5.94 -4.26 -4.65
CA ALA A 21 6.45 -2.90 -4.82
C ALA A 21 5.32 -1.88 -5.06
N LEU A 22 4.38 -2.19 -5.97
CA LEU A 22 3.20 -1.36 -6.21
C LEU A 22 2.35 -1.24 -4.95
N GLY A 23 2.17 -2.35 -4.24
CA GLY A 23 1.50 -2.39 -2.97
C GLY A 23 2.09 -1.45 -1.91
N GLY A 24 3.42 -1.42 -1.80
CA GLY A 24 4.15 -0.50 -0.94
C GLY A 24 3.93 0.96 -1.34
N SER A 25 4.00 1.27 -2.63
CA SER A 25 3.76 2.63 -3.15
C SER A 25 2.34 3.13 -2.86
N PHE A 26 1.32 2.28 -3.01
CA PHE A 26 -0.04 2.65 -2.61
C PHE A 26 -0.19 2.85 -1.10
N GLY A 27 0.53 2.06 -0.28
CA GLY A 27 0.56 2.25 1.17
C GLY A 27 1.22 3.57 1.57
N GLU A 28 2.28 3.97 0.88
CA GLU A 28 2.96 5.25 1.09
C GLU A 28 2.06 6.43 0.71
N ALA A 29 1.43 6.38 -0.47
CA ALA A 29 0.48 7.42 -0.91
C ALA A 29 -0.71 7.56 0.05
N LEU A 30 -1.23 6.44 0.57
CA LEU A 30 -2.29 6.46 1.57
C LEU A 30 -1.81 7.07 2.88
N THR A 31 -0.60 6.74 3.33
CA THR A 31 -0.01 7.31 4.56
C THR A 31 0.20 8.81 4.42
N GLU A 32 0.66 9.28 3.26
CA GLU A 32 0.80 10.71 2.96
C GLU A 32 -0.55 11.42 2.97
N HIS A 33 -1.59 10.80 2.39
CA HIS A 33 -2.95 11.33 2.42
C HIS A 33 -3.50 11.45 3.85
N VAL A 34 -3.40 10.37 4.64
CA VAL A 34 -3.80 10.34 6.07
C VAL A 34 -3.07 11.43 6.84
N LYS A 35 -1.76 11.59 6.65
CA LYS A 35 -0.98 12.62 7.33
C LYS A 35 -1.46 14.02 6.95
N LYS A 36 -1.73 14.27 5.67
CA LYS A 36 -2.23 15.57 5.21
C LYS A 36 -3.59 15.89 5.84
N GLU A 37 -4.53 14.95 5.75
CA GLU A 37 -5.88 15.13 6.27
C GLU A 37 -5.91 15.28 7.80
N THR A 38 -5.08 14.51 8.51
CA THR A 38 -4.90 14.63 9.98
C THR A 38 -4.52 16.05 10.37
N VAL A 39 -3.56 16.63 9.65
CA VAL A 39 -3.08 17.98 9.94
C VAL A 39 -4.12 19.03 9.54
N GLU A 40 -4.80 18.87 8.40
CA GLU A 40 -5.89 19.76 7.99
C GLU A 40 -7.05 19.73 9.01
N LEU A 41 -7.43 18.56 9.54
CA LEU A 41 -8.41 18.44 10.62
C LEU A 41 -7.96 19.16 11.90
N ALA A 42 -6.70 19.00 12.29
CA ALA A 42 -6.14 19.66 13.47
C ALA A 42 -6.09 21.20 13.32
N LEU A 43 -6.16 21.70 12.10
CA LEU A 43 -6.18 23.12 11.72
C LEU A 43 -7.61 23.67 11.49
N ASP A 44 -8.64 22.96 11.95
CA ASP A 44 -10.06 23.26 11.72
C ASP A 44 -10.42 23.33 10.22
N GLY A 45 -9.81 22.46 9.40
CA GLY A 45 -10.07 22.35 7.97
C GLY A 45 -9.33 23.36 7.09
N ARG A 46 -8.42 24.17 7.66
CA ARG A 46 -7.52 25.02 6.87
C ARG A 46 -6.42 24.18 6.23
N SER A 47 -6.10 24.48 4.97
CA SER A 47 -5.01 23.78 4.30
C SER A 47 -3.66 24.22 4.88
N ILE A 48 -2.74 23.26 5.02
CA ILE A 48 -1.34 23.54 5.41
C ILE A 48 -0.69 24.56 4.48
N ALA A 49 -1.09 24.56 3.20
CA ALA A 49 -0.55 25.48 2.20
C ALA A 49 -0.89 26.95 2.47
N ASP A 50 -1.96 27.21 3.23
CA ASP A 50 -2.44 28.56 3.53
C ASP A 50 -1.86 29.11 4.85
N ILE A 51 -1.08 28.31 5.58
CA ILE A 51 -0.54 28.68 6.89
C ILE A 51 0.88 29.23 6.76
N SER A 52 1.09 30.43 7.28
CA SER A 52 2.42 31.03 7.35
C SER A 52 3.31 30.33 8.37
N ARG A 53 4.63 30.45 8.21
CA ARG A 53 5.59 29.79 9.11
C ARG A 53 5.49 30.30 10.55
N GLU A 54 5.21 31.60 10.72
CA GLU A 54 4.92 32.21 12.02
C GLU A 54 3.65 31.64 12.66
N GLU A 55 2.56 31.53 11.91
CA GLU A 55 1.27 31.04 12.41
C GLU A 55 1.33 29.55 12.78
N ALA A 56 2.07 28.73 12.01
CA ALA A 56 2.37 27.35 12.37
C ALA A 56 3.16 27.23 13.70
N ASN A 57 4.09 28.16 13.95
CA ASN A 57 4.90 28.18 15.16
C ASN A 57 4.09 28.62 16.40
N GLU A 58 3.12 29.51 16.21
CA GLU A 58 2.14 29.87 17.24
C GLU A 58 1.21 28.69 17.56
N LEU A 59 0.72 27.99 16.54
CA LEU A 59 -0.10 26.79 16.68
C LEU A 59 0.61 25.67 17.44
N MET A 60 1.87 25.38 17.12
CA MET A 60 2.67 24.39 17.86
C MET A 60 2.89 24.77 19.33
N ARG A 61 2.85 26.06 19.68
CA ARG A 61 2.98 26.56 21.05
C ARG A 61 1.65 26.65 21.77
N SER A 62 0.52 26.49 21.07
CA SER A 62 -0.81 26.54 21.69
C SER A 62 -1.01 25.33 22.60
N PRO A 63 -1.35 25.54 23.88
CA PRO A 63 -1.86 24.44 24.70
C PRO A 63 -3.14 23.90 24.03
N GLY A 64 -3.20 22.57 23.84
CA GLY A 64 -4.32 21.89 23.19
C GLY A 64 -4.20 21.66 21.67
N PHE A 65 -3.15 22.15 20.99
CA PHE A 65 -2.91 21.75 19.59
C PHE A 65 -2.50 20.27 19.50
N SER A 66 -1.63 19.81 20.40
CA SER A 66 -1.22 18.40 20.48
C SER A 66 -2.42 17.47 20.70
N ASP A 67 -3.36 17.86 21.57
CA ASP A 67 -4.56 17.04 21.84
C ASP A 67 -5.49 16.97 20.63
N ARG A 68 -5.66 18.11 19.92
CA ARG A 68 -6.41 18.16 18.66
C ARG A 68 -5.76 17.31 17.57
N LEU A 69 -4.43 17.34 17.46
CA LEU A 69 -3.69 16.52 16.50
C LEU A 69 -3.85 15.03 16.79
N ILE A 70 -3.74 14.61 18.06
CA ILE A 70 -3.93 13.20 18.46
C ILE A 70 -5.38 12.75 18.21
N ALA A 71 -6.37 13.62 18.48
CA ALA A 71 -7.76 13.32 18.21
C ALA A 71 -8.02 13.15 16.70
N ALA A 72 -7.50 14.07 15.88
CA ALA A 72 -7.57 14.01 14.42
C ALA A 72 -6.87 12.76 13.88
N GLU A 73 -5.68 12.42 14.38
CA GLU A 73 -4.95 11.23 13.95
C GLU A 73 -5.76 9.97 14.26
N LYS A 74 -6.42 9.91 15.42
CA LYS A 74 -7.26 8.77 15.79
C LYS A 74 -8.52 8.66 14.93
N GLU A 75 -9.14 9.78 14.58
CA GLU A 75 -10.30 9.87 13.69
C GLU A 75 -9.94 9.35 12.29
N VAL A 76 -8.95 9.99 11.66
CA VAL A 76 -8.50 9.71 10.30
C VAL A 76 -7.91 8.29 10.22
N SER A 77 -7.03 7.90 11.15
CA SER A 77 -6.46 6.55 11.16
C SER A 77 -7.54 5.47 11.25
N ARG A 78 -8.60 5.68 12.03
CA ARG A 78 -9.72 4.73 12.13
C ARG A 78 -10.47 4.58 10.81
N GLU A 79 -10.67 5.67 10.09
CA GLU A 79 -11.31 5.67 8.77
C GLU A 79 -10.44 4.97 7.72
N TYR A 80 -9.13 5.24 7.73
CA TYR A 80 -8.23 4.77 6.69
C TYR A 80 -7.60 3.40 6.94
N TRP A 81 -7.67 2.87 8.17
CA TRP A 81 -7.10 1.55 8.53
C TRP A 81 -7.66 0.42 7.66
N TRP A 82 -8.94 0.51 7.29
CA TRP A 82 -9.59 -0.49 6.45
C TRP A 82 -8.96 -0.58 5.05
N TYR A 83 -8.56 0.56 4.48
CA TYR A 83 -7.93 0.60 3.16
C TYR A 83 -6.52 0.01 3.16
N VAL A 84 -5.77 0.18 4.25
CA VAL A 84 -4.47 -0.50 4.44
C VAL A 84 -4.67 -2.02 4.43
N GLY A 85 -5.65 -2.50 5.21
CA GLY A 85 -5.99 -3.92 5.26
C GLY A 85 -6.46 -4.46 3.90
N ALA A 86 -7.30 -3.71 3.19
CA ALA A 86 -7.78 -4.08 1.86
C ALA A 86 -6.65 -4.15 0.82
N ASN A 87 -5.74 -3.17 0.80
CA ASN A 87 -4.57 -3.19 -0.09
C ASN A 87 -3.67 -4.40 0.18
N PHE A 88 -3.44 -4.73 1.45
CA PHE A 88 -2.64 -5.91 1.82
C PHE A 88 -3.33 -7.21 1.39
N ALA A 89 -4.65 -7.33 1.59
CA ALA A 89 -5.42 -8.50 1.17
C ALA A 89 -5.38 -8.70 -0.36
N ILE A 90 -5.50 -7.61 -1.14
CA ILE A 90 -5.41 -7.65 -2.60
C ILE A 90 -4.03 -8.11 -3.05
N GLN A 91 -2.95 -7.61 -2.43
CA GLN A 91 -1.58 -8.04 -2.75
C GLN A 91 -1.40 -9.54 -2.55
N ILE A 92 -1.85 -10.08 -1.40
CA ILE A 92 -1.77 -11.52 -1.13
C ILE A 92 -2.56 -12.31 -2.18
N LEU A 93 -3.80 -11.89 -2.49
CA LEU A 93 -4.63 -12.55 -3.50
C LEU A 93 -3.96 -12.58 -4.88
N LEU A 94 -3.35 -11.47 -5.30
CA LEU A 94 -2.63 -11.40 -6.57
C LEU A 94 -1.41 -12.33 -6.60
N ILE A 95 -0.62 -12.38 -5.53
CA ILE A 95 0.53 -13.29 -5.41
C ILE A 95 0.06 -14.76 -5.47
N LEU A 96 -1.05 -15.10 -4.83
CA LEU A 96 -1.64 -16.43 -4.90
C LEU A 96 -2.09 -16.78 -6.32
N VAL A 97 -2.76 -15.87 -7.02
CA VAL A 97 -3.20 -16.06 -8.41
C VAL A 97 -2.00 -16.27 -9.33
N ILE A 98 -0.95 -15.46 -9.19
CA ILE A 98 0.31 -15.60 -9.94
C ILE A 98 0.92 -16.98 -9.70
N SER A 99 1.01 -17.40 -8.44
CA SER A 99 1.57 -18.71 -8.04
C SER A 99 0.76 -19.88 -8.62
N LEU A 100 -0.56 -19.80 -8.56
CA LEU A 100 -1.47 -20.81 -9.12
C LEU A 100 -1.35 -20.91 -10.65
N ALA A 101 -1.31 -19.77 -11.34
CA ALA A 101 -1.15 -19.71 -12.79
C ALA A 101 0.19 -20.29 -13.23
N CYS A 102 1.28 -19.93 -12.55
CA CYS A 102 2.60 -20.49 -12.80
C CYS A 102 2.61 -22.01 -12.59
N GLY A 103 2.08 -22.49 -11.46
CA GLY A 103 1.98 -23.92 -11.16
C GLY A 103 1.22 -24.70 -12.24
N LYS A 104 0.05 -24.19 -12.67
CA LYS A 104 -0.74 -24.79 -13.75
C LYS A 104 0.02 -24.82 -15.07
N TYR A 105 0.69 -23.74 -15.44
CA TYR A 105 1.48 -23.67 -16.67
C TYR A 105 2.64 -24.67 -16.67
N VAL A 106 3.35 -24.80 -15.54
CA VAL A 106 4.45 -25.76 -15.38
C VAL A 106 3.92 -27.19 -15.52
N ILE A 107 2.85 -27.55 -14.81
CA ILE A 107 2.23 -28.88 -14.91
C ILE A 107 1.81 -29.18 -16.34
N HIS A 108 1.12 -28.24 -17.01
CA HIS A 108 0.70 -28.42 -18.40
C HIS A 108 1.88 -28.62 -19.34
N THR A 109 2.94 -27.81 -19.19
CA THR A 109 4.15 -27.89 -20.03
C THR A 109 4.86 -29.23 -19.87
N VAL A 110 4.93 -29.75 -18.64
CA VAL A 110 5.52 -31.07 -18.36
C VAL A 110 4.62 -32.19 -18.89
N ALA A 111 3.32 -32.16 -18.59
CA ALA A 111 2.37 -33.21 -18.97
C ALA A 111 2.20 -33.36 -20.49
N ARG A 112 2.24 -32.25 -21.24
CA ARG A 112 2.17 -32.26 -22.71
C ARG A 112 3.41 -32.89 -23.35
N HIS A 113 4.53 -32.89 -22.66
CA HIS A 113 5.80 -33.48 -23.14
C HIS A 113 6.01 -34.92 -22.66
N ALA A 114 5.33 -35.32 -21.59
CA ALA A 114 5.37 -36.69 -21.08
C ALA A 114 4.48 -37.67 -21.86
N ARG A 115 3.63 -37.17 -22.78
CA ARG A 115 2.94 -38.05 -23.74
C ARG A 115 3.92 -38.42 -24.87
N PRO A 116 4.12 -39.72 -25.15
CA PRO A 116 4.99 -40.21 -26.22
C PRO A 116 4.52 -39.73 -27.60
#